data_AF-A0A7W9WH65-F1
#
_entry.id   AF-A0A7W9WH65-F1
#
_cell.length_a   1.000
_cell.length_b   1.000
_cell.length_c   1.000
_cell.angle_alpha   90.00
_cell.angle_beta   90.00
_cell.angle_gamma   90.00
#
_symmetry.space_group_name_H-M   'P 1'
#
loop_
_entity.id
_entity.type
_entity.pdbx_description
1 polymer ?
#
loop_
_entity_poly.entity_id
_entity_poly.type
_entity_poly.pdbx_seq_one_letter_code
_entity_poly.pdbx_strand_id
1 'polypeptide(L)' 'MARGFTEAIGGTLHAEDTPGGGLTMVLTVRTAPGRRPQQPDLPAAASP' A
#
# COMPACT_ATOMS: atom_id res chain seq x y z
N MET A 1 -14.59 9.65 7.98
CA MET A 1 -13.96 9.69 6.64
C MET A 1 -13.17 8.43 6.32
N ALA A 2 -12.10 8.10 7.07
CA ALA A 2 -11.21 6.96 6.75
C ALA A 2 -11.94 5.62 6.53
N ARG A 3 -12.82 5.22 7.46
CA ARG A 3 -13.61 3.98 7.32
C ARG A 3 -14.43 3.92 6.03
N GLY A 4 -15.17 4.99 5.70
CA GLY A 4 -16.00 5.03 4.49
C GLY A 4 -15.16 4.94 3.21
N PHE A 5 -13.97 5.55 3.19
CA PHE A 5 -13.03 5.37 2.08
C PHE A 5 -12.53 3.92 1.98
N THR A 6 -12.10 3.34 3.11
CA THR A 6 -11.62 1.95 3.16
C THR A 6 -12.69 0.96 2.68
N GLU A 7 -13.93 1.12 3.12
CA GLU A 7 -15.06 0.28 2.69
C GLU A 7 -15.37 0.48 1.20
N ALA A 8 -15.33 1.73 0.71
CA ALA A 8 -15.57 2.03 -0.70
C ALA A 8 -14.54 1.38 -1.64
N ILE A 9 -13.29 1.21 -1.21
CA ILE A 9 -12.25 0.48 -1.98
C ILE A 9 -12.28 -1.05 -1.76
N GLY A 10 -13.22 -1.55 -0.95
CA GLY A 10 -13.39 -2.97 -0.63
C GLY A 10 -12.36 -3.50 0.38
N GLY A 11 -11.86 -2.64 1.27
CA GLY A 11 -11.03 -3.01 2.42
C GLY A 11 -11.81 -3.02 3.73
N THR A 12 -11.13 -3.27 4.84
CA THR A 12 -11.67 -3.20 6.21
C THR A 12 -10.78 -2.36 7.12
N LEU A 13 -11.36 -1.70 8.13
CA LEU A 13 -10.64 -0.87 9.09
C LEU A 13 -11.13 -1.13 10.52
N HIS A 14 -10.25 -1.61 11.38
CA HIS A 14 -10.49 -1.84 12.80
C HIS A 14 -9.65 -0.91 13.66
N ALA A 15 -10.18 -0.58 14.83
CA ALA A 15 -9.50 0.19 15.84
C ALA A 15 -9.21 -0.77 17.01
N GLU A 16 -7.98 -0.80 17.47
CA GLU A 16 -7.52 -1.62 18.58
C GLU A 16 -6.89 -0.70 19.64
N ASP A 17 -7.20 -0.94 20.90
CA ASP A 17 -6.59 -0.18 21.99
C ASP A 17 -5.11 -0.53 22.12
N THR A 18 -4.27 0.50 22.27
CA THR A 18 -2.84 0.33 22.52
C THR A 18 -2.55 0.59 24.00
N PRO A 19 -1.84 -0.32 24.70
CA PRO A 19 -1.39 -0.08 26.07
C PRO A 19 -0.69 1.28 26.22
N GLY A 20 -0.98 1.99 27.31
CA GLY A 20 -0.56 3.38 27.49
C GLY A 20 -1.58 4.42 26.98
N GLY A 21 -2.79 3.98 26.61
CA GLY A 21 -3.91 4.87 26.27
C GLY A 21 -3.94 5.33 24.81
N GLY A 22 -3.16 4.69 23.94
CA GLY A 22 -3.14 4.97 22.51
C GLY A 22 -4.16 4.13 21.72
N LEU A 23 -4.21 4.35 20.41
CA LEU A 23 -5.03 3.57 19.49
C LEU A 23 -4.17 3.08 18.32
N THR A 24 -4.31 1.81 17.96
CA THR A 24 -3.78 1.21 16.75
C THR A 24 -4.90 1.06 15.72
N MET A 25 -4.68 1.55 14.52
CA MET A 25 -5.61 1.35 13.40
C MET A 25 -5.12 0.18 12.54
N VAL A 26 -5.94 -0.86 12.41
CA VAL A 26 -5.66 -2.04 11.60
C VAL A 26 -6.43 -1.96 10.28
N LEU A 27 -5.71 -1.72 9.18
CA LEU A 27 -6.25 -1.59 7.83
C LEU A 27 -5.93 -2.85 7.02
N THR A 28 -6.95 -3.51 6.48
CA THR A 28 -6.78 -4.59 5.49
C THR A 28 -7.22 -4.12 4.12
N VAL A 29 -6.35 -4.26 3.12
CA VAL A 29 -6.61 -3.90 1.73
C VAL A 29 -6.07 -4.97 0.79
N ARG A 30 -6.69 -5.10 -0.38
CA ARG A 30 -6.17 -5.95 -1.46
C ARG A 30 -4.88 -5.33 -2.00
N THR A 31 -3.88 -6.16 -2.25
CA THR A 31 -2.66 -5.71 -2.93
C THR A 31 -2.95 -5.44 -4.40
N ALA A 32 -2.32 -4.40 -4.94
CA ALA A 32 -2.33 -4.19 -6.37
C ALA A 32 -1.45 -5.26 -7.06
N PRO A 33 -1.72 -5.60 -8.34
CA PRO A 33 -0.80 -6.40 -9.14
C PRO A 33 0.60 -5.79 -9.08
N GLY A 34 1.63 -6.63 -8.89
CA GLY A 34 3.00 -6.16 -8.80
C GLY A 34 3.39 -5.35 -10.03
N ARG A 35 3.88 -4.12 -9.82
CA ARG A 35 4.48 -3.35 -10.91
C ARG A 35 5.78 -4.07 -11.29
N ARG A 36 5.89 -4.52 -12.55
CA ARG A 36 7.19 -5.00 -13.07
C ARG A 36 8.21 -3.88 -12.85
N PRO A 37 9.43 -4.17 -12.36
CA PRO A 37 10.49 -3.19 -12.33
C PRO A 37 10.61 -2.56 -13.73
N GLN A 38 10.53 -1.23 -13.82
CA GLN A 38 10.90 -0.56 -15.06
C GLN A 38 12.38 -0.84 -15.25
N GLN A 39 12.72 -1.68 -16.22
CA GLN A 39 14.10 -1.82 -16.66
C GLN A 39 14.54 -0.42 -17.10
N PRO A 40 15.59 0.16 -16.49
CA PRO A 40 16.14 1.41 -16.97
C PRO A 40 16.47 1.24 -18.45
N ASP A 41 16.11 2.24 -19.26
CA ASP A 41 16.47 2.29 -20.66
C ASP A 41 17.99 2.53 -20.74
N LEU A 42 18.76 1.45 -20.59
CA LEU A 42 20.21 1.48 -20.68
C LEU A 42 20.53 1.76 -22.15
N PRO A 43 21.17 2.89 -22.49
CA PRO A 43 21.57 3.15 -23.86
C PRO A 43 22.41 1.98 -24.35
N ALA A 44 22.06 1.42 -25.52
CA ALA A 44 22.82 0.36 -26.17
C ALA A 44 24.29 0.77 -26.15
N ALA A 45 25.13 -0.05 -25.49
CA ALA A 45 26.53 0.26 -25.28
C ALA A 45 27.15 0.78 -26.58
N ALA A 46 27.68 2.00 -26.54
CA ALA A 46 28.41 2.58 -27.65
C ALA A 46 29.48 1.57 -28.06
N SER A 47 29.33 1.00 -29.25
CA SER A 47 30.30 0.06 -29.81
C SER A 47 31.58 0.84 -30.14
N PRO A 48 32.78 0.33 -29.79
CA PRO A 48 34.05 0.99 -30.08
C PRO A 48 34.35 1.06 -31.58
#